data_AF-A0AAJ1IFA9-F1
#
_entry.id   AF-A0AAJ1IFA9-F1
#
_cell.length_a   1.000
_cell.length_b   1.000
_cell.length_c   1.000
_cell.angle_alpha   90.00
_cell.angle_beta   90.00
_cell.angle_gamma   90.00
#
_symmetry.space_group_name_H-M   'P 1'
#
loop_
_entity.id
_entity.type
_entity.pdbx_description
1 polymer ?
#
loop_
_entity_poly.entity_id
_entity_poly.type
_entity_poly.pdbx_seq_one_letter_code
_entity_poly.pdbx_strand_id
1 'polypeptide(L)' 'MKALIVGIILAAFAVFAALPAPGLGWWDEIIFVLKGFAPLLAMFIGFVAILIGVADAKDRREAKKEAAEESEKKR' A
#
# COMPACT_ATOMS: atom_id res chain seq x y z
N MET A 1 -23.05 -6.18 -17.95
CA MET A 1 -22.21 -6.48 -19.13
C MET A 1 -21.45 -5.28 -19.68
N LYS A 2 -21.98 -4.05 -19.65
CA LYS A 2 -21.31 -2.85 -20.18
C LYS A 2 -19.95 -2.52 -19.51
N ALA A 3 -19.86 -2.64 -18.19
CA ALA A 3 -18.62 -2.37 -17.44
C ALA A 3 -17.48 -3.35 -17.77
N LEU A 4 -17.79 -4.63 -18.00
CA LEU A 4 -16.79 -5.63 -18.41
C LEU A 4 -16.21 -5.30 -19.79
N ILE A 5 -17.05 -4.87 -20.73
CA ILE A 5 -16.62 -4.48 -22.08
C ILE A 5 -15.70 -3.26 -22.01
N VAL A 6 -16.08 -2.24 -21.22
CA VAL A 6 -15.25 -1.06 -21.01
C VAL A 6 -13.90 -1.43 -20.38
N GLY A 7 -13.90 -2.29 -19.36
CA GLY A 7 -12.67 -2.77 -18.72
C GLY A 7 -11.74 -3.50 -19.69
N ILE A 8 -12.28 -4.36 -20.54
CA ILE A 8 -11.51 -5.10 -21.55
C ILE A 8 -10.91 -4.15 -22.59
N ILE A 9 -11.67 -3.16 -23.08
CA ILE A 9 -11.17 -2.16 -24.03
C ILE A 9 -10.02 -1.35 -23.43
N LEU A 10 -10.17 -0.89 -22.18
CA LEU A 10 -9.12 -0.14 -21.48
C LEU A 10 -7.87 -0.98 -21.21
N ALA A 11 -8.05 -2.27 -20.87
CA ALA A 11 -6.93 -3.20 -20.71
C ALA A 11 -6.19 -3.43 -22.03
N ALA A 12 -6.91 -3.64 -23.14
CA ALA A 12 -6.31 -3.78 -24.47
C ALA A 12 -5.55 -2.52 -24.89
N PHE A 13 -6.10 -1.33 -24.60
CA PHE A 13 -5.43 -0.06 -24.82
C PHE A 13 -4.15 0.08 -23.99
N ALA A 14 -4.18 -0.29 -22.70
CA ALA A 14 -3.00 -0.26 -21.85
C ALA A 14 -1.86 -1.15 -22.38
N VAL A 15 -2.19 -2.35 -22.88
CA VAL A 15 -1.21 -3.25 -23.50
C VAL A 15 -0.68 -2.66 -24.82
N PHE A 16 -1.55 -2.07 -25.64
CA PHE A 16 -1.15 -1.42 -26.90
C PHE A 16 -0.27 -0.18 -26.67
N ALA A 17 -0.55 0.60 -25.63
CA ALA A 17 0.24 1.76 -25.25
C ALA A 17 1.65 1.38 -24.77
N ALA A 18 1.78 0.23 -24.10
CA ALA A 18 3.05 -0.30 -23.59
C ALA A 18 3.97 -0.91 -24.67
N LEU A 19 3.45 -1.24 -25.86
CA LEU A 19 4.23 -1.91 -26.92
C LEU A 19 5.06 -0.91 -27.76
N PRO A 20 6.33 -1.24 -28.09
CA PRO A 20 7.10 -0.51 -29.11
C PRO A 20 6.54 -0.77 -30.52
N ALA A 21 6.82 0.14 -31.46
CA ALA A 21 6.15 0.28 -32.78
C ALA A 21 5.67 -1.03 -33.44
N PRO A 22 4.42 -1.08 -33.95
CA PRO A 22 3.52 0.03 -34.27
C PRO A 22 2.65 0.59 -33.11
N GLY A 23 2.95 0.22 -31.85
CA GLY A 23 2.32 0.80 -30.65
C GLY A 23 2.80 2.22 -30.29
N LEU A 24 2.25 2.81 -29.22
CA LEU A 24 2.60 4.17 -28.77
C LEU A 24 3.98 4.25 -28.09
N GLY A 25 4.56 3.11 -27.68
CA GLY A 25 5.89 3.07 -27.07
C GLY A 25 5.98 3.72 -25.69
N TRP A 26 4.86 3.90 -24.98
CA TRP A 26 4.77 4.61 -23.70
C TRP A 26 5.34 3.84 -22.49
N TRP A 27 6.14 2.82 -22.75
CA TRP A 27 6.71 1.97 -21.70
C TRP A 27 7.52 2.79 -20.70
N ASP A 28 8.34 3.71 -21.19
CA ASP A 28 9.21 4.54 -20.35
C ASP A 28 8.41 5.57 -19.54
N GLU A 29 7.37 6.17 -20.12
CA GLU A 29 6.45 7.09 -19.45
C GLU A 29 5.63 6.37 -18.36
N ILE A 30 5.17 5.15 -18.62
CA ILE A 30 4.48 4.32 -17.62
C ILE A 30 5.42 4.04 -16.43
N ILE A 31 6.67 3.65 -16.71
CA ILE A 31 7.66 3.41 -15.65
C ILE A 31 7.97 4.70 -14.90
N PHE A 32 8.06 5.84 -15.58
CA PHE A 32 8.31 7.14 -14.96
C PHE A 32 7.20 7.52 -13.97
N VAL A 33 5.94 7.39 -14.38
CA VAL A 33 4.78 7.64 -13.51
C VAL A 33 4.77 6.67 -12.34
N LEU A 34 5.02 5.38 -12.58
CA LEU A 34 5.07 4.37 -11.51
C LEU A 34 6.19 4.67 -10.50
N LYS A 35 7.38 5.04 -10.98
CA LYS A 35 8.52 5.45 -10.14
C LYS A 35 8.22 6.71 -9.33
N GLY A 36 7.46 7.67 -9.87
CA GLY A 36 7.04 8.86 -9.14
C GLY A 36 5.95 8.57 -8.11
N PHE A 37 5.03 7.66 -8.41
CA PHE A 37 3.90 7.33 -7.54
C PHE A 37 4.26 6.35 -6.41
N ALA A 38 5.16 5.41 -6.67
CA ALA A 38 5.62 4.44 -5.68
C ALA A 38 6.12 5.06 -4.35
N PRO A 39 7.00 6.08 -4.33
CA PRO A 39 7.46 6.70 -3.08
C PRO A 39 6.35 7.45 -2.35
N LEU A 40 5.37 8.04 -3.07
CA LEU A 40 4.22 8.69 -2.44
C LEU A 40 3.36 7.67 -1.69
N LEU A 41 3.04 6.54 -2.33
CA LEU A 41 2.34 5.44 -1.67
C LEU A 41 3.14 4.86 -0.51
N ALA A 42 4.44 4.64 -0.69
CA ALA A 42 5.31 4.10 0.35
C ALA A 42 5.36 5.04 1.58
N MET A 43 5.45 6.34 1.37
CA MET A 43 5.40 7.33 2.46
C MET A 43 4.05 7.30 3.16
N PHE A 44 2.95 7.25 2.41
CA PHE A 44 1.60 7.21 2.98
C PHE A 44 1.35 5.94 3.82
N ILE A 45 1.66 4.77 3.25
CA ILE A 45 1.51 3.47 3.93
C ILE A 45 2.48 3.39 5.13
N GLY A 46 3.73 3.82 4.95
CA GLY A 46 4.74 3.85 6.01
C GLY A 46 4.33 4.75 7.18
N PHE A 47 3.76 5.92 6.89
CA PHE A 47 3.22 6.82 7.90
C PHE A 47 2.09 6.16 8.71
N VAL A 48 1.12 5.54 8.03
CA VAL A 48 0.04 4.79 8.69
C VAL A 48 0.60 3.64 9.54
N ALA A 49 1.61 2.91 9.04
CA ALA A 49 2.26 1.83 9.77
C ALA A 49 2.97 2.30 11.05
N ILE A 50 3.62 3.48 11.02
CA ILE A 50 4.24 4.08 12.21
C ILE A 50 3.17 4.38 13.26
N LEU A 51 2.04 4.97 12.86
CA LEU A 51 0.95 5.28 13.79
C LEU A 51 0.38 4.03 14.45
N ILE A 52 0.15 2.97 13.68
CA ILE A 52 -0.31 1.68 14.20
C ILE A 52 0.74 1.06 15.13
N GLY A 53 2.01 1.04 14.73
CA GLY A 53 3.08 0.47 15.53
C GLY A 53 3.29 1.18 16.87
N VAL A 54 3.16 2.50 16.92
CA VAL A 54 3.23 3.28 18.17
C VAL A 54 2.06 2.95 19.09
N ALA A 55 0.85 2.83 18.54
CA ALA A 55 -0.34 2.46 19.32
C ALA A 55 -0.21 1.05 19.90
N ASP A 56 0.15 0.06 19.07
CA ASP A 56 0.37 -1.34 19.50
C ASP A 56 1.48 -1.45 20.55
N ALA A 57 2.59 -0.73 20.37
CA ALA A 57 3.70 -0.75 21.32
C ALA A 57 3.32 -0.15 22.69
N LYS A 58 2.46 0.86 22.73
CA LYS A 58 1.98 1.45 23.99
C LYS A 58 1.04 0.47 24.70
N ASP A 59 0.06 -0.08 23.99
CA ASP A 59 -0.91 -1.03 24.51
C ASP A 59 -0.24 -2.28 25.12
N ARG A 60 0.74 -2.85 24.40
CA ARG A 60 1.53 -3.99 24.88
C ARG A 60 2.33 -3.69 26.15
N ARG A 61 2.77 -2.44 26.35
CA ARG A 61 3.51 -2.04 27.56
C ARG A 61 2.59 -1.87 28.76
N GLU A 62 1.38 -1.33 28.57
CA GLU A 62 0.37 -1.24 29.63
C GLU A 62 -0.12 -2.63 30.05
N ALA A 63 -0.47 -3.49 29.10
CA ALA A 63 -0.92 -4.86 29.40
C ALA A 63 0.13 -5.66 30.21
N LYS A 64 1.43 -5.47 29.91
CA LYS A 64 2.53 -6.09 30.68
C LYS A 64 2.62 -5.55 32.11
N LYS A 65 2.33 -4.27 32.33
CA LYS A 65 2.33 -3.66 33.68
C LYS A 65 1.14 -4.14 34.49
N GLU A 66 -0.06 -4.10 33.91
CA GLU A 66 -1.28 -4.57 34.57
C GLU A 66 -1.18 -6.05 34.97
N ALA A 67 -0.64 -6.90 34.09
CA ALA A 67 -0.40 -8.31 34.42
C ALA A 67 0.62 -8.50 35.56
N ALA A 68 1.66 -7.66 35.62
CA ALA A 68 2.63 -7.71 36.72
C ALA A 68 2.00 -7.27 38.04
N GLU A 69 1.26 -6.16 38.05
CA GLU A 69 0.58 -5.63 39.24
C GLU A 69 -0.49 -6.60 39.75
N GLU A 70 -1.26 -7.27 38.88
CA GLU A 70 -2.23 -8.27 39.30
C GLU A 70 -1.55 -9.50 39.94
N SER A 71 -0.37 -9.90 39.44
CA SER A 71 0.40 -11.02 40.00
C SER A 71 1.02 -10.69 41.36
N GLU A 72 1.43 -9.44 41.59
CA GLU A 72 1.95 -9.00 42.88
C GLU A 72 0.82 -8.86 43.90
N LYS A 73 -0.35 -8.37 43.49
CA LYS A 73 -1.51 -8.17 44.36
C LYS A 73 -2.23 -9.47 44.75
N LYS A 74 -1.98 -10.57 44.03
CA LYS A 74 -2.49 -11.92 44.34
C LYS A 74 -1.54 -12.76 45.23
N ARG A 75 -0.35 -12.27 45.57
CA ARG A 75 0.57 -12.89 46.54
C ARG A 75 0.39 -12.32 47.94
#